data_AF-A0A822FZB4-F1
#
_entry.id   AF-A0A822FZB4-F1
#
_cell.length_a   1.000
_cell.length_b   1.000
_cell.length_c   1.000
_cell.angle_alpha   90.00
_cell.angle_beta   90.00
_cell.angle_gamma   90.00
#
_symmetry.space_group_name_H-M   'P 1'
#
loop_
_entity.id
_entity.type
_entity.pdbx_description
1 polymer ?
#
loop_
_entity_poly.entity_id
_entity_poly.type
_entity_poly.pdbx_seq_one_letter_code
_entity_poly.pdbx_strand_id
1 'polypeptide(L)'
;DSVVQQQCCNCISDLLRNDHTGELSLEVVRFVTRLLKTRSYAVEPCVLDVFLSLNIREISPIEEKKLEKASKPDYRSQKLSRRDRRQHKEKQELTKLLENKTLANRQEHRLKLNRQIIELIFLNYFRLLKRRLNLRLMPSVCEGLAKFANLINIEYMDDLITCFYDELSSEQTGLNQRAKFHCLITVFSILNRQQVLIHIDPQRFYALFYSLLLPCPSDMDIDLVIKLIQLMLIDRYKQLSKNKLLAFIKRLLTMILHLQLNKSISAVLVMIKALLTISTLVTEQLFDNEFSGSGIKYLWELNDPEYCHAQNATLYELVLLRTTSDKHIRQQCEEILSGKFQLDTHVLRSCQENALAYLQLTDNNQQSEK
;
A
#
# COMPACT_ATOMS: atom_id res chain seq x y z
N ASP A 1 -20.53 -8.42 -22.71
CA ASP A 1 -20.68 -6.97 -22.44
C ASP A 1 -19.85 -6.54 -21.24
N SER A 2 -18.76 -5.82 -21.48
CA SER A 2 -17.88 -5.27 -20.44
C SER A 2 -18.63 -4.32 -19.48
N VAL A 3 -19.63 -3.60 -20.00
CA VAL A 3 -20.46 -2.67 -19.20
C VAL A 3 -21.30 -3.42 -18.17
N VAL A 4 -21.97 -4.50 -18.57
CA VAL A 4 -22.78 -5.32 -17.66
C VAL A 4 -21.89 -5.97 -16.60
N GLN A 5 -20.71 -6.45 -16.99
CA GLN A 5 -19.74 -7.02 -16.07
C GLN A 5 -19.28 -6.01 -15.01
N GLN A 6 -18.94 -4.78 -15.41
CA GLN A 6 -18.56 -3.71 -14.48
C GLN A 6 -19.70 -3.33 -13.53
N GLN A 7 -20.93 -3.23 -14.06
CA GLN A 7 -22.12 -2.96 -13.24
C GLN A 7 -22.35 -4.06 -12.20
N CYS A 8 -22.25 -5.33 -12.58
CA CYS A 8 -22.36 -6.44 -11.64
C CYS A 8 -21.26 -6.41 -10.58
N CYS A 9 -19.99 -6.15 -10.96
CA CYS A 9 -18.88 -6.06 -10.01
C CYS A 9 -19.08 -4.88 -9.02
N ASN A 10 -19.60 -3.75 -9.50
CA ASN A 10 -19.92 -2.60 -8.66
C ASN A 10 -21.07 -2.90 -7.70
N CYS A 11 -22.16 -3.50 -8.18
CA CYS A 11 -23.28 -3.91 -7.31
C CYS A 11 -22.84 -4.89 -6.22
N ILE A 12 -22.03 -5.90 -6.56
CA ILE A 12 -21.49 -6.84 -5.57
C ILE A 12 -20.57 -6.10 -4.59
N SER A 13 -19.75 -5.17 -5.08
CA SER A 13 -18.85 -4.38 -4.23
C SER A 13 -19.61 -3.48 -3.25
N ASP A 14 -20.72 -2.88 -3.67
CA ASP A 14 -21.58 -2.06 -2.83
C ASP A 14 -22.35 -2.91 -1.80
N LEU A 15 -22.79 -4.11 -2.21
CA LEU A 15 -23.39 -5.09 -1.30
C LEU A 15 -22.40 -5.49 -0.20
N LEU A 16 -21.13 -5.74 -0.55
CA LEU A 16 -20.08 -6.10 0.40
C LEU A 16 -19.68 -4.94 1.32
N ARG A 17 -19.77 -3.68 0.86
CA ARG A 17 -19.52 -2.49 1.70
C ARG A 17 -20.62 -2.24 2.72
N ASN A 18 -21.87 -2.53 2.35
CA ASN A 18 -23.05 -2.29 3.18
C ASN A 18 -23.39 -3.44 4.13
N ASP A 19 -22.67 -4.57 4.08
CA ASP A 19 -22.93 -5.72 4.93
C ASP A 19 -22.36 -5.52 6.35
N HIS A 20 -23.25 -5.30 7.32
CA HIS A 20 -22.91 -5.11 8.73
C HIS A 20 -22.98 -6.41 9.55
N THR A 21 -23.58 -7.47 9.00
CA THR A 21 -23.73 -8.77 9.68
C THR A 21 -22.62 -9.75 9.30
N GLY A 22 -22.08 -9.63 8.08
CA GLY A 22 -20.98 -10.45 7.57
C GLY A 22 -21.43 -11.82 7.02
N GLU A 23 -22.71 -12.15 7.14
CA GLU A 23 -23.29 -13.41 6.65
C GLU A 23 -23.40 -13.39 5.12
N LEU A 24 -23.86 -12.28 4.54
CA LEU A 24 -23.93 -12.10 3.09
C LEU A 24 -22.53 -12.13 2.49
N SER A 25 -21.56 -11.47 3.14
CA SER A 25 -20.16 -11.47 2.74
C SER A 25 -19.59 -12.90 2.72
N LEU A 26 -19.92 -13.74 3.70
CA LEU A 26 -19.49 -15.14 3.73
C LEU A 26 -20.10 -15.96 2.59
N GLU A 27 -21.39 -15.79 2.29
CA GLU A 27 -22.03 -16.49 1.18
C GLU A 27 -21.47 -16.08 -0.17
N VAL A 28 -21.25 -14.77 -0.38
CA VAL A 28 -20.61 -14.24 -1.60
C VAL A 28 -19.20 -14.80 -1.74
N VAL A 29 -18.39 -14.79 -0.68
CA VAL A 29 -17.02 -15.33 -0.73
C VAL A 29 -17.02 -16.83 -1.00
N ARG A 30 -17.96 -17.59 -0.43
CA ARG A 30 -18.15 -19.02 -0.74
C ARG A 30 -18.54 -19.23 -2.20
N PHE A 31 -19.43 -18.40 -2.73
CA PHE A 31 -19.85 -18.45 -4.12
C PHE A 31 -18.67 -18.18 -5.06
N VAL A 32 -17.92 -17.09 -4.84
CA VAL A 32 -16.72 -16.76 -5.64
C VAL A 32 -15.67 -17.86 -5.51
N THR A 33 -15.47 -18.44 -4.33
CA THR A 33 -14.56 -19.58 -4.14
C THR A 33 -14.94 -20.78 -5.00
N ARG A 34 -16.24 -21.12 -5.08
CA ARG A 34 -16.72 -22.20 -5.95
C ARG A 34 -16.54 -21.86 -7.43
N LEU A 35 -16.78 -20.60 -7.81
CA LEU A 35 -16.59 -20.11 -9.17
C LEU A 35 -15.12 -20.22 -9.59
N LEU A 36 -14.18 -19.80 -8.74
CA LEU A 36 -12.75 -19.91 -9.00
C LEU A 36 -12.31 -21.37 -9.19
N LYS A 37 -12.84 -22.30 -8.37
CA LYS A 37 -12.55 -23.73 -8.49
C LYS A 37 -13.11 -24.35 -9.77
N THR A 38 -14.38 -24.08 -10.08
CA THR A 38 -15.07 -24.65 -11.27
C THR A 38 -14.46 -24.17 -12.57
N ARG A 39 -14.01 -22.90 -12.62
CA ARG A 39 -13.35 -22.31 -13.79
C ARG A 39 -11.82 -22.51 -13.80
N SER A 40 -11.29 -23.38 -12.94
CA SER A 40 -9.85 -23.64 -12.81
C SER A 40 -8.99 -22.36 -12.76
N TYR A 41 -9.51 -21.29 -12.13
CA TYR A 41 -8.85 -19.99 -12.00
C TYR A 41 -8.58 -19.23 -13.32
N ALA A 42 -9.25 -19.59 -14.42
CA ALA A 42 -9.30 -18.81 -15.66
C ALA A 42 -10.39 -17.73 -15.55
N VAL A 43 -10.15 -16.73 -14.71
CA VAL A 43 -11.10 -15.66 -14.41
C VAL A 43 -10.44 -14.30 -14.66
N GLU A 44 -11.24 -13.26 -14.90
CA GLU A 44 -10.74 -11.89 -15.02
C GLU A 44 -10.38 -11.27 -13.66
N PRO A 45 -9.39 -10.35 -13.61
CA PRO A 45 -8.95 -9.69 -12.37
C PRO A 45 -10.09 -9.03 -11.58
N CYS A 46 -11.07 -8.45 -12.27
CA CYS A 46 -12.21 -7.77 -11.66
C CYS A 46 -13.00 -8.63 -10.66
N VAL A 47 -13.04 -9.95 -10.85
CA VAL A 47 -13.74 -10.86 -9.92
C VAL A 47 -12.99 -10.99 -8.59
N LEU A 48 -11.66 -10.90 -8.61
CA LEU A 48 -10.85 -10.87 -7.39
C LEU A 48 -10.86 -9.47 -6.76
N ASP A 49 -10.95 -8.42 -7.57
CA ASP A 49 -11.02 -7.04 -7.07
C ASP A 49 -12.28 -6.80 -6.21
N VAL A 50 -13.34 -7.59 -6.41
CA VAL A 50 -14.51 -7.61 -5.52
C VAL A 50 -14.11 -7.89 -4.07
N PHE A 51 -13.11 -8.75 -3.82
CA PHE A 51 -12.60 -8.98 -2.46
C PHE A 51 -11.95 -7.74 -1.85
N LEU A 52 -11.43 -6.80 -2.66
CA LEU A 52 -10.89 -5.53 -2.17
C LEU A 52 -11.98 -4.60 -1.62
N SER A 53 -13.25 -4.82 -1.92
CA SER A 53 -14.35 -4.02 -1.35
C SER A 53 -14.76 -4.46 0.06
N LEU A 54 -14.34 -5.65 0.50
CA LEU A 54 -14.62 -6.18 1.84
C LEU A 54 -13.95 -5.32 2.91
N ASN A 55 -14.76 -4.74 3.79
CA ASN A 55 -14.30 -3.94 4.93
C ASN A 55 -14.24 -4.79 6.20
N ILE A 56 -13.37 -5.80 6.18
CA ILE A 56 -13.09 -6.62 7.37
C ILE A 56 -12.11 -5.84 8.24
N ARG A 57 -12.65 -4.94 9.08
CA ARG A 57 -11.88 -4.29 10.15
C ARG A 57 -11.94 -5.19 11.39
N GLU A 58 -10.82 -5.28 12.12
CA GLU A 58 -10.87 -5.65 13.54
C GLU A 58 -11.66 -4.55 14.25
N ILE A 59 -12.94 -4.80 14.50
CA ILE A 59 -13.82 -3.77 15.02
C ILE A 59 -13.46 -3.51 16.48
N SER A 60 -12.94 -2.32 16.75
CA SER A 60 -12.76 -1.82 18.09
C SER A 60 -14.14 -1.59 18.76
N PRO A 61 -14.31 -1.87 20.05
CA PRO A 61 -15.60 -1.81 20.77
C PRO A 61 -16.20 -0.39 20.93
N ILE A 62 -15.57 0.62 20.32
CA ILE A 62 -15.84 2.05 20.52
C ILE A 62 -16.83 2.59 19.48
N GLU A 63 -16.87 2.01 18.27
CA GLU A 63 -17.67 2.52 17.15
C GLU A 63 -19.16 2.16 17.27
N GLU A 64 -19.50 0.96 17.74
CA GLU A 64 -20.89 0.53 17.98
C GLU A 64 -21.58 1.38 19.07
N LYS A 65 -20.83 1.74 20.13
CA LYS A 65 -21.34 2.58 21.22
C LYS A 65 -21.68 4.01 20.81
N LYS A 66 -21.18 4.50 19.67
CA LYS A 66 -21.49 5.85 19.16
C LYS A 66 -22.78 5.88 18.33
N LEU A 67 -23.05 4.81 17.57
CA LEU A 67 -24.25 4.69 16.74
C LEU A 67 -25.54 4.56 17.57
N GLU A 68 -25.50 3.82 18.69
CA GLU A 68 -26.70 3.61 19.54
C GLU A 68 -27.05 4.78 20.46
N LYS A 69 -26.12 5.71 20.72
CA LYS A 69 -26.37 6.87 21.59
C LYS A 69 -27.30 7.92 20.97
N ALA A 70 -27.55 7.86 19.67
CA ALA A 70 -28.42 8.79 18.95
C ALA A 70 -29.93 8.54 19.17
N SER A 71 -30.32 7.38 19.72
CA SER A 71 -31.72 6.96 19.84
C SER A 71 -32.17 6.77 21.30
N LYS A 72 -32.04 7.80 22.14
CA LYS A 72 -32.67 7.79 23.48
C LYS A 72 -33.85 8.75 23.55
N PRO A 73 -35.08 8.27 23.83
CA PRO A 73 -36.23 9.14 24.06
C PRO A 73 -36.12 9.87 25.41
N ASP A 74 -36.55 11.12 25.43
CA ASP A 74 -36.42 12.05 26.54
C ASP A 74 -37.54 11.81 27.59
N TYR A 75 -37.30 10.93 28.56
CA TYR A 75 -38.30 10.45 29.52
C TYR A 75 -38.55 11.35 30.75
N ARG A 76 -38.36 12.68 30.62
CA ARG A 76 -38.48 13.61 31.77
C ARG A 76 -39.92 13.85 32.26
N SER A 77 -40.95 13.21 31.70
CA SER A 77 -42.36 13.59 31.90
C SER A 77 -43.30 12.52 32.50
N GLN A 78 -42.81 11.50 33.23
CA GLN A 78 -43.70 10.55 33.93
C GLN A 78 -43.56 10.59 35.46
N LYS A 79 -44.64 11.01 36.15
CA LYS A 79 -44.76 10.99 37.61
C LYS A 79 -44.95 9.55 38.12
N LEU A 80 -43.87 8.76 38.13
CA LEU A 80 -43.85 7.40 38.65
C LEU A 80 -43.79 7.36 40.19
N SER A 81 -44.55 6.42 40.79
CA SER A 81 -44.53 6.13 42.23
C SER A 81 -43.16 5.65 42.71
N ARG A 82 -42.84 5.79 44.00
CA ARG A 82 -41.54 5.37 44.58
C ARG A 82 -41.21 3.90 44.34
N ARG A 83 -42.22 3.02 44.31
CA ARG A 83 -42.08 1.58 44.02
C ARG A 83 -41.75 1.33 42.55
N ASP A 84 -42.44 2.01 41.64
CA ASP A 84 -42.25 1.88 40.20
C ASP A 84 -40.89 2.42 39.76
N ARG A 85 -40.37 3.46 40.44
CA ARG A 85 -39.01 3.95 40.20
C ARG A 85 -37.92 2.91 40.54
N ARG A 86 -38.13 2.07 41.56
CA ARG A 86 -37.18 0.99 41.89
C ARG A 86 -37.23 -0.10 40.83
N GLN A 87 -38.43 -0.55 40.48
CA GLN A 87 -38.60 -1.56 39.42
C GLN A 87 -38.12 -1.08 38.05
N HIS A 88 -38.29 0.20 37.73
CA HIS A 88 -37.81 0.76 36.47
C HIS A 88 -36.27 0.86 36.44
N LYS A 89 -35.62 1.15 37.58
CA LYS A 89 -34.15 1.10 37.68
C LYS A 89 -33.63 -0.33 37.52
N GLU A 90 -34.23 -1.29 38.20
CA GLU A 90 -33.89 -2.72 38.08
C GLU A 90 -34.11 -3.22 36.65
N LYS A 91 -35.24 -2.89 36.01
CA LYS A 91 -35.51 -3.21 34.59
C LYS A 91 -34.48 -2.56 33.67
N GLN A 92 -34.08 -1.32 33.93
CA GLN A 92 -33.10 -0.60 33.11
C GLN A 92 -31.67 -1.16 33.30
N GLU A 93 -31.33 -1.63 34.50
CA GLU A 93 -30.07 -2.34 34.74
C GLU A 93 -30.06 -3.71 34.06
N LEU A 94 -31.18 -4.42 34.13
CA LEU A 94 -31.37 -5.69 33.43
C LEU A 94 -31.30 -5.52 31.91
N THR A 95 -31.94 -4.49 31.34
CA THR A 95 -31.88 -4.24 29.88
C THR A 95 -30.47 -3.89 29.44
N LYS A 96 -29.74 -3.07 30.20
CA LYS A 96 -28.31 -2.77 29.92
C LYS A 96 -27.44 -4.03 29.99
N LEU A 97 -27.68 -4.91 30.95
CA LEU A 97 -26.96 -6.18 31.07
C LEU A 97 -27.27 -7.12 29.89
N LEU A 98 -28.53 -7.19 29.46
CA LEU A 98 -28.94 -7.97 28.28
C LEU A 98 -28.34 -7.38 27.01
N GLU A 99 -28.43 -6.06 26.80
CA GLU A 99 -27.82 -5.35 25.68
C GLU A 99 -26.31 -5.63 25.61
N ASN A 100 -25.58 -5.45 26.72
CA ASN A 100 -24.14 -5.74 26.78
C ASN A 100 -23.82 -7.21 26.42
N LYS A 101 -24.62 -8.17 26.91
CA LYS A 101 -24.43 -9.60 26.57
C LYS A 101 -24.75 -9.88 25.11
N THR A 102 -25.81 -9.29 24.56
CA THR A 102 -26.17 -9.47 23.13
C THR A 102 -25.11 -8.86 22.21
N LEU A 103 -24.54 -7.72 22.57
CA LEU A 103 -23.44 -7.08 21.84
C LEU A 103 -22.18 -7.96 21.87
N ALA A 104 -21.80 -8.49 23.04
CA ALA A 104 -20.67 -9.39 23.16
C ALA A 104 -20.83 -10.66 22.30
N ASN A 105 -22.00 -11.29 22.34
CA ASN A 105 -22.30 -12.47 21.51
C ASN A 105 -22.26 -12.15 20.01
N ARG A 106 -22.78 -10.99 19.60
CA ARG A 106 -22.76 -10.54 18.20
C ARG A 106 -21.32 -10.29 17.73
N GLN A 107 -20.47 -9.71 18.59
CA GLN A 107 -19.06 -9.49 18.30
C GLN A 107 -18.30 -10.80 18.15
N GLU A 108 -18.51 -11.76 19.05
CA GLU A 108 -17.86 -13.07 18.97
C GLU A 108 -18.28 -13.83 17.70
N HIS A 109 -19.58 -13.81 17.36
CA HIS A 109 -20.08 -14.41 16.12
C HIS A 109 -19.43 -13.76 14.89
N ARG A 110 -19.34 -12.42 14.87
CA ARG A 110 -18.71 -11.70 13.76
C ARG A 110 -17.22 -12.02 13.62
N LEU A 111 -16.48 -12.12 14.72
CA LEU A 111 -15.07 -12.51 14.68
C LEU A 111 -14.90 -13.92 14.09
N LYS A 112 -15.79 -14.86 14.45
CA LYS A 112 -15.80 -16.21 13.87
C LYS A 112 -16.09 -16.18 12.37
N LEU A 113 -17.10 -15.42 11.93
CA LEU A 113 -17.42 -15.26 10.51
C LEU A 113 -16.27 -14.62 9.73
N ASN A 114 -15.72 -13.52 10.24
CA ASN A 114 -14.59 -12.82 9.62
C ASN A 114 -13.39 -13.74 9.47
N ARG A 115 -13.05 -14.52 10.51
CA ARG A 115 -11.98 -15.52 10.43
C ARG A 115 -12.23 -16.54 9.32
N GLN A 116 -13.45 -17.07 9.21
CA GLN A 116 -13.79 -18.01 8.14
C GLN A 116 -13.68 -17.37 6.75
N ILE A 117 -14.13 -16.12 6.59
CA ILE A 117 -14.00 -15.38 5.33
C ILE A 117 -12.53 -15.22 4.96
N ILE A 118 -11.71 -14.79 5.91
CA ILE A 118 -10.28 -14.56 5.76
C ILE A 118 -9.56 -15.85 5.37
N GLU A 119 -9.82 -16.95 6.08
CA GLU A 119 -9.26 -18.27 5.77
C GLU A 119 -9.63 -18.73 4.35
N LEU A 120 -10.88 -18.53 3.90
CA LEU A 120 -11.29 -18.86 2.54
C LEU A 120 -10.59 -18.00 1.48
N ILE A 121 -10.47 -16.69 1.72
CA ILE A 121 -9.80 -15.74 0.81
C ILE A 121 -8.31 -16.12 0.68
N PHE A 122 -7.61 -16.30 1.79
CA PHE A 122 -6.19 -16.68 1.77
C PHE A 122 -5.97 -18.05 1.14
N LEU A 123 -6.81 -19.04 1.43
CA LEU A 123 -6.72 -20.34 0.77
C LEU A 123 -6.87 -20.22 -0.76
N ASN A 124 -7.68 -19.30 -1.26
CA ASN A 124 -7.78 -19.07 -2.70
C ASN A 124 -6.55 -18.34 -3.25
N TYR A 125 -6.04 -17.31 -2.56
CA TYR A 125 -4.82 -16.60 -2.94
C TYR A 125 -3.58 -17.51 -2.93
N PHE A 126 -3.39 -18.33 -1.89
CA PHE A 126 -2.27 -19.29 -1.84
C PHE A 126 -2.38 -20.37 -2.90
N ARG A 127 -3.60 -20.86 -3.22
CA ARG A 127 -3.78 -21.79 -4.35
C ARG A 127 -3.46 -21.14 -5.69
N LEU A 128 -3.77 -19.86 -5.87
CA LEU A 128 -3.41 -19.08 -7.05
C LEU A 128 -1.88 -18.94 -7.16
N LEU A 129 -1.21 -18.54 -6.07
CA LEU A 129 0.25 -18.42 -5.99
C LEU A 129 0.95 -19.76 -6.29
N LYS A 130 0.53 -20.85 -5.62
CA LYS A 130 1.13 -22.20 -5.81
C LYS A 130 0.97 -22.74 -7.23
N ARG A 131 -0.10 -22.35 -7.93
CA ARG A 131 -0.36 -22.84 -9.29
C ARG A 131 0.49 -22.14 -10.35
N ARG A 132 1.24 -21.07 -10.03
CA ARG A 132 1.98 -20.24 -11.00
C ARG A 132 1.10 -19.76 -12.18
N LEU A 133 -0.21 -19.77 -12.02
CA LEU A 133 -1.17 -19.55 -13.11
C LEU A 133 -1.64 -18.09 -13.11
N ASN A 134 -1.44 -17.48 -14.27
CA ASN A 134 -1.91 -16.18 -14.74
C ASN A 134 -1.21 -14.98 -14.10
N LEU A 135 -0.09 -14.60 -14.73
CA LEU A 135 0.56 -13.28 -14.64
C LEU A 135 -0.41 -12.09 -14.54
N ARG A 136 -1.61 -12.24 -15.13
CA ARG A 136 -2.69 -11.26 -15.14
C ARG A 136 -3.41 -11.10 -13.78
N LEU A 137 -3.48 -12.15 -12.97
CA LEU A 137 -4.17 -12.15 -11.67
C LEU A 137 -3.24 -11.78 -10.51
N MET A 138 -1.92 -11.88 -10.72
CA MET A 138 -0.91 -11.56 -9.71
C MET A 138 -1.10 -10.16 -9.09
N PRO A 139 -1.33 -9.08 -9.85
CA PRO A 139 -1.57 -7.75 -9.29
C PRO A 139 -2.74 -7.71 -8.29
N SER A 140 -3.91 -8.22 -8.67
CA SER A 140 -5.11 -8.23 -7.82
C SER A 140 -4.95 -9.09 -6.58
N VAL A 141 -4.32 -10.26 -6.71
CA VAL A 141 -4.01 -11.13 -5.54
C VAL A 141 -3.08 -10.40 -4.59
N CYS A 142 -2.02 -9.79 -5.11
CA CYS A 142 -1.07 -9.04 -4.31
C CYS A 142 -1.76 -7.89 -3.58
N GLU A 143 -2.54 -7.06 -4.28
CA GLU A 143 -3.28 -5.96 -3.65
C GLU A 143 -4.22 -6.46 -2.53
N GLY A 144 -4.88 -7.60 -2.73
CA GLY A 144 -5.68 -8.26 -1.69
C GLY A 144 -4.86 -8.69 -0.48
N LEU A 145 -3.71 -9.31 -0.70
CA LEU A 145 -2.79 -9.72 0.37
C LEU A 145 -2.26 -8.50 1.15
N ALA A 146 -1.90 -7.41 0.48
CA ALA A 146 -1.49 -6.17 1.14
C ALA A 146 -2.60 -5.58 2.02
N LYS A 147 -3.86 -5.59 1.54
CA LYS A 147 -5.01 -5.09 2.30
C LYS A 147 -5.25 -5.89 3.57
N PHE A 148 -5.21 -7.22 3.46
CA PHE A 148 -5.55 -8.14 4.56
C PHE A 148 -4.33 -8.60 5.37
N ALA A 149 -3.14 -8.06 5.12
CA ALA A 149 -1.89 -8.45 5.78
C ALA A 149 -1.97 -8.53 7.31
N ASN A 150 -2.68 -7.61 7.96
CA ASN A 150 -2.81 -7.55 9.42
C ASN A 150 -3.56 -8.75 10.01
N LEU A 151 -4.38 -9.40 9.19
CA LEU A 151 -5.27 -10.49 9.59
C LEU A 151 -4.63 -11.86 9.36
N ILE A 152 -3.41 -11.90 8.82
CA ILE A 152 -2.68 -13.14 8.54
C ILE A 152 -1.96 -13.58 9.82
N ASN A 153 -2.04 -14.88 10.11
CA ASN A 153 -1.22 -15.47 11.16
C ASN A 153 0.27 -15.40 10.78
N ILE A 154 1.09 -14.92 11.70
CA ILE A 154 2.52 -14.63 11.50
C ILE A 154 3.28 -15.84 10.95
N GLU A 155 2.89 -17.05 11.35
CA GLU A 155 3.52 -18.32 10.93
C GLU A 155 3.49 -18.56 9.41
N TYR A 156 2.52 -18.01 8.68
CA TYR A 156 2.43 -18.18 7.21
C TYR A 156 3.18 -17.09 6.44
N MET A 157 3.67 -16.05 7.12
CA MET A 157 4.25 -14.87 6.48
C MET A 157 5.65 -15.13 5.95
N ASP A 158 6.44 -15.90 6.68
CA ASP A 158 7.79 -16.30 6.26
C ASP A 158 7.74 -17.13 4.97
N ASP A 159 6.83 -18.11 4.92
CA ASP A 159 6.60 -18.94 3.72
C ASP A 159 6.12 -18.11 2.53
N LEU A 160 5.23 -17.14 2.79
CA LEU A 160 4.71 -16.23 1.77
C LEU A 160 5.82 -15.33 1.21
N ILE A 161 6.65 -14.75 2.08
CA ILE A 161 7.73 -13.84 1.67
C ILE A 161 8.81 -14.62 0.91
N THR A 162 9.13 -15.84 1.36
CA THR A 162 10.04 -16.75 0.65
C THR A 162 9.50 -17.10 -0.73
N CYS A 163 8.22 -17.45 -0.84
CA CYS A 163 7.57 -17.73 -2.12
C CYS A 163 7.61 -16.52 -3.07
N PHE A 164 7.40 -15.29 -2.56
CA PHE A 164 7.53 -14.09 -3.38
C PHE A 164 8.97 -13.85 -3.82
N TYR A 165 9.95 -14.11 -2.96
CA TYR A 165 11.36 -13.98 -3.31
C TYR A 165 11.76 -14.94 -4.43
N ASP A 166 11.36 -16.20 -4.34
CA ASP A 166 11.64 -17.21 -5.36
C ASP A 166 11.00 -16.85 -6.71
N GLU A 167 9.77 -16.33 -6.69
CA GLU A 167 9.07 -15.89 -7.90
C GLU A 167 9.71 -14.64 -8.51
N LEU A 168 10.18 -13.69 -7.69
CA LEU A 168 10.85 -12.48 -8.16
C LEU A 168 12.26 -12.74 -8.70
N SER A 169 12.98 -13.70 -8.11
CA SER A 169 14.35 -14.06 -8.48
C SER A 169 14.42 -14.96 -9.72
N SER A 170 13.34 -15.67 -10.03
CA SER A 170 13.30 -16.55 -11.19
C SER A 170 13.15 -15.77 -12.50
N GLU A 171 14.24 -15.70 -13.27
CA GLU A 171 14.30 -15.07 -14.61
C GLU A 171 13.35 -15.71 -15.64
N GLN A 172 12.95 -16.96 -15.40
CA GLN A 172 12.10 -17.76 -16.30
C GLN A 172 10.61 -17.44 -16.16
N THR A 173 10.26 -16.64 -15.16
CA THR A 173 8.88 -16.22 -14.98
C THR A 173 8.59 -15.08 -15.95
N GLY A 174 7.65 -15.26 -16.86
CA GLY A 174 7.18 -14.19 -17.76
C GLY A 174 6.46 -13.05 -17.01
N LEU A 175 6.76 -12.82 -15.73
CA LEU A 175 6.16 -11.79 -14.90
C LEU A 175 6.41 -10.41 -15.49
N ASN A 176 5.31 -9.75 -15.84
CA ASN A 176 5.31 -8.34 -16.18
C ASN A 176 5.96 -7.53 -15.05
N GLN A 177 6.72 -6.49 -15.39
CA GLN A 177 7.35 -5.58 -14.43
C GLN A 177 6.33 -5.05 -13.40
N ARG A 178 5.11 -4.71 -13.86
CA ARG A 178 3.98 -4.33 -13.01
C ARG A 178 3.67 -5.36 -11.92
N ALA A 179 3.62 -6.65 -12.25
CA ALA A 179 3.38 -7.71 -11.27
C ALA A 179 4.52 -7.80 -10.24
N LYS A 180 5.77 -7.61 -10.68
CA LYS A 180 6.93 -7.56 -9.78
C LYS A 180 6.83 -6.38 -8.79
N PHE A 181 6.41 -5.20 -9.25
CA PHE A 181 6.15 -4.06 -8.37
C PHE A 181 5.02 -4.35 -7.36
N HIS A 182 3.92 -4.95 -7.79
CA HIS A 182 2.84 -5.34 -6.86
C HIS A 182 3.30 -6.35 -5.80
N CYS A 183 4.13 -7.34 -6.17
CA CYS A 183 4.70 -8.30 -5.22
C CYS A 183 5.62 -7.60 -4.19
N LEU A 184 6.43 -6.64 -4.63
CA LEU A 184 7.25 -5.85 -3.72
C LEU A 184 6.40 -5.00 -2.79
N ILE A 185 5.33 -4.36 -3.29
CA ILE A 185 4.40 -3.57 -2.48
C ILE A 185 3.79 -4.46 -1.39
N THR A 186 3.42 -5.70 -1.72
CA THR A 186 2.87 -6.62 -0.72
C THR A 186 3.86 -6.98 0.35
N VAL A 187 5.08 -7.35 -0.02
CA VAL A 187 6.11 -7.74 0.93
C VAL A 187 6.40 -6.57 1.88
N PHE A 188 6.57 -5.35 1.37
CA PHE A 188 6.84 -4.20 2.22
C PHE A 188 5.62 -3.72 3.02
N SER A 189 4.40 -3.82 2.48
CA SER A 189 3.16 -3.55 3.23
C SER A 189 3.02 -4.53 4.41
N ILE A 190 3.42 -5.78 4.21
CA ILE A 190 3.44 -6.80 5.27
C ILE A 190 4.49 -6.44 6.33
N LEU A 191 5.73 -6.18 5.91
CA LEU A 191 6.85 -5.90 6.81
C LEU A 191 6.65 -4.61 7.63
N ASN A 192 6.09 -3.55 7.02
CA ASN A 192 5.86 -2.27 7.71
C ASN A 192 4.74 -2.35 8.76
N ARG A 193 3.71 -3.17 8.50
CA ARG A 193 2.56 -3.29 9.38
C ARG A 193 2.78 -4.26 10.54
N GLN A 194 3.60 -5.29 10.33
CA GLN A 194 3.96 -6.27 11.35
C GLN A 194 5.38 -6.00 11.86
N GLN A 195 5.55 -4.94 12.66
CA GLN A 195 6.84 -4.52 13.25
C GLN A 195 7.55 -5.58 14.14
N VAL A 196 6.99 -6.79 14.24
CA VAL A 196 7.43 -7.92 15.07
C VAL A 196 8.20 -8.98 14.25
N LEU A 197 8.21 -8.91 12.91
CA LEU A 197 8.96 -9.84 12.03
C LEU A 197 10.48 -9.56 12.02
N ILE A 198 11.12 -9.59 13.19
CA ILE A 198 12.55 -9.26 13.42
C ILE A 198 13.49 -10.23 12.66
N HIS A 199 13.02 -11.36 12.17
CA HIS A 199 13.86 -12.41 11.58
C HIS A 199 14.03 -12.34 10.04
N ILE A 200 13.23 -11.53 9.33
CA ILE A 200 13.33 -11.47 7.87
C ILE A 200 14.26 -10.32 7.46
N ASP A 201 15.37 -10.65 6.80
CA ASP A 201 16.28 -9.66 6.25
C ASP A 201 15.72 -9.09 4.91
N PRO A 202 15.35 -7.80 4.85
CA PRO A 202 14.85 -7.19 3.63
C PRO A 202 15.94 -6.87 2.59
N GLN A 203 17.23 -7.10 2.89
CA GLN A 203 18.35 -6.70 2.02
C GLN A 203 18.18 -7.16 0.57
N ARG A 204 17.75 -8.41 0.37
CA ARG A 204 17.55 -8.99 -0.97
C ARG A 204 16.44 -8.30 -1.74
N PHE A 205 15.38 -7.85 -1.08
CA PHE A 205 14.29 -7.11 -1.71
C PHE A 205 14.71 -5.70 -2.12
N TYR A 206 15.64 -5.06 -1.39
CA TYR A 206 16.23 -3.80 -1.82
C TYR A 206 17.07 -3.96 -3.08
N ALA A 207 17.88 -5.02 -3.19
CA ALA A 207 18.63 -5.33 -4.42
C ALA A 207 17.69 -5.60 -5.60
N LEU A 208 16.63 -6.39 -5.40
CA LEU A 208 15.61 -6.63 -6.43
C LEU A 208 14.95 -5.32 -6.89
N PHE A 209 14.49 -4.47 -5.98
CA PHE A 209 13.92 -3.17 -6.36
C PHE A 209 14.92 -2.30 -7.11
N TYR A 210 16.17 -2.23 -6.65
CA TYR A 210 17.23 -1.46 -7.30
C TYR A 210 17.54 -1.96 -8.72
N SER A 211 17.53 -3.28 -8.94
CA SER A 211 17.69 -3.88 -10.27
C SER A 211 16.51 -3.59 -11.22
N LEU A 212 15.29 -3.51 -10.68
CA LEU A 212 14.07 -3.24 -11.47
C LEU A 212 13.95 -1.78 -11.92
N LEU A 213 14.66 -0.84 -11.30
CA LEU A 213 14.63 0.57 -11.67
C LEU A 213 15.47 0.89 -12.93
N LEU A 214 16.48 0.07 -13.24
CA LEU A 214 17.38 0.29 -14.39
C LEU A 214 16.70 0.03 -15.74
N PRO A 215 15.94 -1.07 -15.95
CA PRO A 215 15.02 -1.15 -17.07
C PRO A 215 13.87 -0.20 -16.78
N CYS A 216 14.00 1.06 -17.23
CA CYS A 216 13.09 2.16 -16.92
C CYS A 216 11.62 1.69 -16.92
N PRO A 217 10.88 1.93 -15.81
CA PRO A 217 9.48 1.53 -15.74
C PRO A 217 8.67 2.29 -16.79
N SER A 218 7.59 1.67 -17.25
CA SER A 218 6.61 2.36 -18.08
C SER A 218 5.96 3.50 -17.30
N ASP A 219 5.59 4.58 -17.99
CA ASP A 219 4.94 5.74 -17.36
C ASP A 219 3.66 5.36 -16.58
N MET A 220 2.99 4.30 -16.99
CA MET A 220 1.75 3.79 -16.37
C MET A 220 1.96 3.07 -15.03
N ASP A 221 3.20 2.71 -14.69
CA ASP A 221 3.53 1.96 -13.47
C ASP A 221 4.19 2.84 -12.39
N ILE A 222 4.31 4.14 -12.63
CA ILE A 222 5.01 5.08 -11.73
C ILE A 222 4.27 5.26 -10.41
N ASP A 223 2.94 5.16 -10.41
CA ASP A 223 2.12 5.12 -9.20
C ASP A 223 2.59 4.02 -8.23
N LEU A 224 2.98 2.87 -8.78
CA LEU A 224 3.48 1.73 -8.01
C LEU A 224 4.89 2.00 -7.49
N VAL A 225 5.74 2.63 -8.31
CA VAL A 225 7.10 3.03 -7.92
C VAL A 225 7.04 4.06 -6.78
N ILE A 226 6.14 5.04 -6.86
CA ILE A 226 5.93 6.05 -5.79
C ILE A 226 5.49 5.37 -4.48
N LYS A 227 4.51 4.45 -4.57
CA LYS A 227 4.08 3.63 -3.43
C LYS A 227 5.25 2.84 -2.82
N LEU A 228 6.09 2.24 -3.66
CA LEU A 228 7.28 1.50 -3.22
C LEU A 228 8.30 2.40 -2.56
N ILE A 229 8.61 3.56 -3.13
CA ILE A 229 9.57 4.52 -2.54
C ILE A 229 9.11 4.91 -1.14
N GLN A 230 7.83 5.20 -0.95
CA GLN A 230 7.32 5.54 0.36
C GLN A 230 7.43 4.37 1.34
N LEU A 231 6.94 3.18 0.97
CA LEU A 231 6.96 2.01 1.87
C LEU A 231 8.39 1.54 2.19
N MET A 232 9.29 1.58 1.22
CA MET A 232 10.65 1.03 1.33
C MET A 232 11.65 2.03 1.91
N LEU A 233 11.57 3.30 1.50
CA LEU A 233 12.61 4.30 1.77
C LEU A 233 12.16 5.34 2.80
N ILE A 234 10.91 5.80 2.76
CA ILE A 234 10.40 6.80 3.71
C ILE A 234 9.99 6.14 5.02
N ASP A 235 9.14 5.12 5.00
CA ASP A 235 8.61 4.49 6.22
C ASP A 235 9.70 3.75 7.01
N ARG A 236 10.66 3.13 6.31
CA ARG A 236 11.76 2.35 6.90
C ARG A 236 13.10 3.09 6.94
N TYR A 237 13.12 4.42 6.77
CA TYR A 237 14.36 5.20 6.62
C TYR A 237 15.40 4.93 7.74
N LYS A 238 14.96 4.71 8.97
CA LYS A 238 15.84 4.45 10.13
C LYS A 238 16.61 3.14 10.04
N GLN A 239 16.09 2.16 9.31
CA GLN A 239 16.71 0.84 9.15
C GLN A 239 17.64 0.78 7.93
N LEU A 240 17.70 1.85 7.13
CA LEU A 240 18.51 1.90 5.92
C LEU A 240 19.93 2.39 6.22
N SER A 241 20.91 1.69 5.64
CA SER A 241 22.28 2.19 5.58
C SER A 241 22.35 3.46 4.72
N LYS A 242 23.28 4.36 5.05
CA LYS A 242 23.55 5.58 4.27
C LYS A 242 23.80 5.29 2.78
N ASN A 243 24.62 4.27 2.48
CA ASN A 243 25.00 3.92 1.11
C ASN A 243 23.79 3.53 0.24
N LYS A 244 22.87 2.72 0.79
CA LYS A 244 21.63 2.33 0.11
C LYS A 244 20.79 3.54 -0.29
N LEU A 245 20.61 4.49 0.64
CA LEU A 245 19.81 5.69 0.39
C LEU A 245 20.40 6.53 -0.76
N LEU A 246 21.71 6.74 -0.75
CA LEU A 246 22.42 7.49 -1.78
C LEU A 246 22.34 6.79 -3.15
N ALA A 247 22.49 5.46 -3.17
CA ALA A 247 22.35 4.68 -4.39
C ALA A 247 20.95 4.78 -4.98
N PHE A 248 19.90 4.66 -4.14
CA PHE A 248 18.52 4.83 -4.60
C PHE A 248 18.25 6.22 -5.14
N ILE A 249 18.71 7.28 -4.46
CA ILE A 249 18.55 8.66 -4.96
C ILE A 249 19.19 8.82 -6.33
N LYS A 250 20.44 8.36 -6.48
CA LYS A 250 21.16 8.45 -7.75
C LYS A 250 20.46 7.66 -8.86
N ARG A 251 20.02 6.44 -8.58
CA ARG A 251 19.34 5.60 -9.57
C ARG A 251 17.95 6.15 -9.94
N LEU A 252 17.21 6.71 -8.99
CA LEU A 252 15.94 7.37 -9.27
C LEU A 252 16.15 8.61 -10.15
N LEU A 253 17.20 9.40 -9.92
CA LEU A 253 17.56 10.51 -10.79
C LEU A 253 17.92 10.05 -12.21
N THR A 254 18.69 8.97 -12.35
CA THR A 254 18.97 8.40 -13.68
C THR A 254 17.71 7.86 -14.36
N MET A 255 16.78 7.28 -13.59
CA MET A 255 15.50 6.79 -14.11
C MET A 255 14.64 7.94 -14.64
N ILE A 256 14.59 9.08 -13.93
CA ILE A 256 13.83 10.26 -14.35
C ILE A 256 14.22 10.73 -15.75
N LEU A 257 15.50 10.65 -16.13
CA LEU A 257 15.96 11.06 -17.46
C LEU A 257 15.36 10.25 -18.61
N HIS A 258 14.89 9.04 -18.32
CA HIS A 258 14.32 8.13 -19.33
C HIS A 258 12.78 8.23 -19.42
N LEU A 259 12.14 8.98 -18.51
CA LEU A 259 10.70 9.18 -18.50
C LEU A 259 10.28 10.18 -19.58
N GLN A 260 9.17 9.88 -20.27
CA GLN A 260 8.68 10.70 -21.37
C GLN A 260 7.62 11.72 -20.93
N LEU A 261 6.85 11.41 -19.89
CA LEU A 261 5.78 12.29 -19.39
C LEU A 261 6.29 13.23 -18.30
N ASN A 262 6.06 14.53 -18.49
CA ASN A 262 6.43 15.56 -17.52
C ASN A 262 5.75 15.39 -16.15
N LYS A 263 4.55 14.79 -16.11
CA LYS A 263 3.78 14.50 -14.89
C LYS A 263 4.51 13.47 -14.02
N SER A 264 4.94 12.39 -14.66
CA SER A 264 5.75 11.32 -14.08
C SER A 264 7.04 11.86 -13.47
N ILE A 265 7.74 12.71 -14.22
CA ILE A 265 8.99 13.35 -13.79
C ILE A 265 8.76 14.17 -12.51
N SER A 266 7.73 15.03 -12.49
CA SER A 266 7.44 15.86 -11.32
C SER A 266 7.05 15.02 -10.10
N ALA A 267 6.23 13.97 -10.27
CA ALA A 267 5.80 13.11 -9.18
C ALA A 267 7.00 12.39 -8.51
N VAL A 268 7.94 11.86 -9.30
CA VAL A 268 9.16 11.23 -8.75
C VAL A 268 10.08 12.29 -8.12
N LEU A 269 10.18 13.49 -8.69
CA LEU A 269 11.00 14.57 -8.14
C LEU A 269 10.52 15.03 -6.76
N VAL A 270 9.20 15.08 -6.53
CA VAL A 270 8.61 15.33 -5.20
C VAL A 270 9.04 14.26 -4.20
N MET A 271 9.05 12.99 -4.61
CA MET A 271 9.50 11.89 -3.77
C MET A 271 11.00 11.97 -3.47
N ILE A 272 11.83 12.34 -4.44
CA ILE A 272 13.27 12.54 -4.23
C ILE A 272 13.51 13.69 -3.27
N LYS A 273 12.80 14.82 -3.42
CA LYS A 273 12.85 15.94 -2.48
C LYS A 273 12.52 15.48 -1.05
N ALA A 274 11.53 14.61 -0.89
CA ALA A 274 11.18 14.01 0.41
C ALA A 274 12.32 13.16 1.00
N LEU A 275 13.01 12.37 0.18
CA LEU A 275 14.15 11.57 0.65
C LEU A 275 15.33 12.45 1.07
N LEU A 276 15.59 13.54 0.33
CA LEU A 276 16.62 14.52 0.64
C LEU A 276 16.30 15.26 1.95
N THR A 277 15.05 15.65 2.18
CA THR A 277 14.65 16.34 3.42
C THR A 277 14.70 15.44 4.66
N ILE A 278 14.44 14.13 4.54
CA ILE A 278 14.55 13.17 5.65
C ILE A 278 16.01 13.01 6.10
N SER A 279 16.97 13.12 5.17
CA SER A 279 18.35 12.70 5.37
C SER A 279 19.35 13.78 4.92
N THR A 280 19.09 15.03 5.29
CA THR A 280 19.88 16.20 4.87
C THR A 280 21.39 16.01 5.05
N LEU A 281 21.82 15.55 6.23
CA LEU A 281 23.25 15.37 6.56
C LEU A 281 23.95 14.26 5.77
N VAL A 282 23.22 13.28 5.24
CA VAL A 282 23.79 12.20 4.43
C VAL A 282 23.85 12.61 2.96
N THR A 283 22.87 13.40 2.52
CA THR A 283 22.67 13.77 1.13
C THR A 283 23.49 14.98 0.70
N GLU A 284 23.99 15.79 1.63
CA GLU A 284 25.01 16.83 1.40
C GLU A 284 26.21 16.28 0.60
N GLN A 285 26.62 15.04 0.87
CA GLN A 285 27.72 14.37 0.15
C GLN A 285 27.50 14.25 -1.37
N LEU A 286 26.24 14.26 -1.85
CA LEU A 286 25.93 14.20 -3.29
C LEU A 286 26.02 15.56 -3.99
N PHE A 287 26.02 16.66 -3.22
CA PHE A 287 26.14 18.02 -3.74
C PHE A 287 27.61 18.47 -3.81
N ASP A 288 28.48 17.83 -3.02
CA ASP A 288 29.91 18.10 -3.02
C ASP A 288 30.63 17.25 -4.09
N ASN A 289 31.63 17.83 -4.75
CA ASN A 289 32.47 17.13 -5.74
C ASN A 289 33.67 16.41 -5.10
N GLU A 290 33.71 16.34 -3.77
CA GLU A 290 34.82 15.78 -2.98
C GLU A 290 34.70 14.25 -2.90
N PHE A 291 35.67 13.54 -3.46
CA PHE A 291 35.70 12.07 -3.39
C PHE A 291 36.02 11.61 -1.97
N SER A 292 35.02 11.07 -1.28
CA SER A 292 35.21 10.47 0.04
C SER A 292 35.71 9.02 -0.10
N GLY A 293 37.03 8.80 -0.15
CA GLY A 293 37.64 7.47 0.01
C GLY A 293 38.53 6.97 -1.13
N SER A 294 38.49 5.64 -1.38
CA SER A 294 39.49 4.84 -2.14
C SER A 294 39.60 5.09 -3.65
N GLY A 295 39.03 6.17 -4.18
CA GLY A 295 39.12 6.52 -5.60
C GLY A 295 38.27 5.67 -6.55
N ILE A 296 37.40 4.79 -6.04
CA ILE A 296 36.48 3.99 -6.85
C ILE A 296 35.30 4.87 -7.29
N LYS A 297 35.07 4.94 -8.61
CA LYS A 297 33.96 5.69 -9.22
C LYS A 297 32.62 4.96 -9.03
N TYR A 298 31.52 5.69 -9.17
CA TYR A 298 30.18 5.12 -9.12
C TYR A 298 29.96 4.07 -10.20
N LEU A 299 29.54 2.88 -9.77
CA LEU A 299 29.27 1.74 -10.64
C LEU A 299 27.76 1.65 -10.90
N TRP A 300 27.34 2.17 -12.05
CA TRP A 300 25.92 2.29 -12.39
C TRP A 300 25.27 0.96 -12.80
N GLU A 301 26.03 -0.05 -13.21
CA GLU A 301 25.53 -1.37 -13.64
C GLU A 301 25.30 -2.35 -12.49
N LEU A 302 25.88 -2.10 -11.31
CA LEU A 302 25.73 -3.03 -10.18
C LEU A 302 24.28 -3.06 -9.69
N ASN A 303 23.81 -4.25 -9.32
CA ASN A 303 22.45 -4.47 -8.82
C ASN A 303 22.34 -4.37 -7.29
N ASP A 304 23.47 -4.30 -6.59
CA ASP A 304 23.49 -4.17 -5.13
C ASP A 304 23.66 -2.71 -4.71
N PRO A 305 22.64 -2.08 -4.09
CA PRO A 305 22.68 -0.65 -3.74
C PRO A 305 23.73 -0.32 -2.67
N GLU A 306 24.25 -1.31 -1.94
CA GLU A 306 25.22 -1.11 -0.86
C GLU A 306 26.65 -0.92 -1.38
N TYR A 307 26.97 -1.50 -2.54
CA TYR A 307 28.32 -1.55 -3.13
C TYR A 307 28.48 -0.69 -4.39
N CYS A 308 27.45 0.09 -4.77
CA CYS A 308 27.54 0.96 -5.96
C CYS A 308 28.44 2.18 -5.78
N HIS A 309 28.91 2.48 -4.56
CA HIS A 309 29.72 3.66 -4.23
C HIS A 309 29.07 5.00 -4.65
N ALA A 310 27.76 5.13 -4.42
CA ALA A 310 26.99 6.33 -4.78
C ALA A 310 27.44 7.62 -4.05
N GLN A 311 28.17 7.49 -2.94
CA GLN A 311 28.79 8.61 -2.22
C GLN A 311 29.75 9.42 -3.09
N ASN A 312 30.34 8.79 -4.11
CA ASN A 312 31.31 9.41 -5.00
C ASN A 312 30.67 9.95 -6.29
N ALA A 313 29.33 9.98 -6.36
CA ALA A 313 28.59 10.49 -7.50
C ALA A 313 27.94 11.83 -7.16
N THR A 314 28.02 12.74 -8.11
CA THR A 314 27.36 14.05 -8.05
C THR A 314 26.08 14.06 -8.88
N LEU A 315 25.14 14.95 -8.56
CA LEU A 315 23.79 14.97 -9.14
C LEU A 315 23.70 15.75 -10.47
N TYR A 316 24.48 15.37 -11.48
CA TYR A 316 24.43 16.02 -12.81
C TYR A 316 23.07 15.90 -13.50
N GLU A 317 22.26 14.89 -13.18
CA GLU A 317 20.92 14.68 -13.75
C GLU A 317 19.99 15.87 -13.45
N LEU A 318 20.10 16.48 -12.26
CA LEU A 318 19.29 17.65 -11.90
C LEU A 318 19.63 18.87 -12.76
N VAL A 319 20.91 19.01 -13.13
CA VAL A 319 21.37 20.10 -14.01
C VAL A 319 20.80 19.91 -15.41
N LEU A 320 20.74 18.68 -15.90
CA LEU A 320 20.12 18.36 -17.19
C LEU A 320 18.62 18.61 -17.16
N LEU A 321 17.92 18.19 -16.10
CA LEU A 321 16.47 18.41 -15.94
C LEU A 321 16.10 19.89 -15.86
N ARG A 322 17.01 20.77 -15.42
CA ARG A 322 16.80 22.23 -15.46
C ARG A 322 16.65 22.78 -16.88
N THR A 323 17.15 22.08 -17.90
CA THR A 323 17.04 22.52 -19.30
C THR A 323 15.68 22.24 -19.93
N THR A 324 14.82 21.47 -19.24
CA THR A 324 13.48 21.10 -19.72
C THR A 324 12.56 22.32 -19.82
N SER A 325 11.64 22.30 -20.81
CA SER A 325 10.71 23.41 -21.08
C SER A 325 9.78 23.74 -19.91
N ASP A 326 9.45 22.75 -19.10
CA ASP A 326 8.43 22.88 -18.06
C ASP A 326 8.89 23.73 -16.87
N LYS A 327 8.07 24.74 -16.55
CA LYS A 327 8.34 25.67 -15.44
C LYS A 327 8.32 24.97 -14.08
N HIS A 328 7.42 24.00 -13.90
CA HIS A 328 7.24 23.33 -12.62
C HIS A 328 8.41 22.41 -12.26
N ILE A 329 8.90 21.63 -13.23
CA ILE A 329 10.09 20.78 -13.05
C ILE A 329 11.31 21.65 -12.75
N ARG A 330 11.48 22.77 -13.45
CA ARG A 330 12.58 23.71 -13.20
C ARG A 330 12.56 24.30 -11.79
N GLN A 331 11.40 24.77 -11.32
CA GLN A 331 11.25 25.27 -9.95
C GLN A 331 11.59 24.20 -8.91
N GLN A 332 11.09 22.97 -9.08
CA GLN A 332 11.39 21.86 -8.17
C GLN A 332 12.90 21.50 -8.18
N CYS A 333 13.55 21.50 -9.35
CA CYS A 333 14.99 21.28 -9.45
C CYS A 333 15.80 22.41 -8.80
N GLU A 334 15.40 23.68 -8.98
CA GLU A 334 16.05 24.83 -8.35
C GLU A 334 15.90 24.81 -6.82
N GLU A 335 14.73 24.41 -6.32
CA GLU A 335 14.51 24.21 -4.88
C GLU A 335 15.44 23.12 -4.32
N ILE A 336 15.58 21.98 -5.01
CA ILE A 336 16.46 20.89 -4.59
C ILE A 336 17.94 21.34 -4.63
N LEU A 337 18.36 22.03 -5.69
CA LEU A 337 19.73 22.54 -5.84
C LEU A 337 20.06 23.64 -4.82
N SER A 338 19.06 24.39 -4.34
CA SER A 338 19.26 25.42 -3.32
C SER A 338 19.65 24.86 -1.94
N GLY A 339 19.49 23.55 -1.71
CA GLY A 339 19.87 22.85 -0.48
C GLY A 339 19.07 23.24 0.76
N LYS A 340 18.09 24.13 0.65
CA LYS A 340 17.27 24.61 1.78
C LYS A 340 16.08 23.68 1.99
N PHE A 341 16.33 22.56 2.66
CA PHE A 341 15.28 21.60 3.00
C PHE A 341 14.62 21.99 4.34
N GLN A 342 13.38 22.48 4.29
CA GLN A 342 12.56 22.64 5.49
C GLN A 342 12.01 21.27 5.92
N LEU A 343 12.28 20.88 7.17
CA LEU A 343 11.87 19.61 7.76
C LEU A 343 10.41 19.66 8.21
N ASP A 344 9.48 19.64 7.25
CA ASP A 344 8.06 19.54 7.56
C ASP A 344 7.63 18.07 7.61
N THR A 345 7.52 17.53 8.83
CA THR A 345 7.07 16.15 9.08
C THR A 345 5.68 15.83 8.51
N HIS A 346 4.82 16.85 8.36
CA HIS A 346 3.51 16.72 7.72
C HIS A 346 3.63 16.56 6.20
N VAL A 347 4.56 17.27 5.56
CA VAL A 347 4.81 17.17 4.12
C VAL A 347 5.32 15.77 3.79
N LEU A 348 6.17 15.18 4.63
CA LEU A 348 6.70 13.82 4.45
C LEU A 348 5.60 12.73 4.49
N ARG A 349 4.59 12.89 5.34
CA ARG A 349 3.45 11.96 5.39
C ARG A 349 2.52 12.11 4.18
N SER A 350 2.37 13.33 3.65
CA SER A 350 1.56 13.60 2.46
C SER A 350 2.35 13.52 1.15
N CYS A 351 3.65 13.20 1.16
CA CYS A 351 4.48 13.16 -0.07
C CYS A 351 3.92 12.22 -1.13
N GLN A 352 3.39 11.06 -0.72
CA GLN A 352 2.73 10.14 -1.65
C GLN A 352 1.44 10.72 -2.20
N GLU A 353 0.60 11.30 -1.35
CA GLU A 353 -0.67 11.91 -1.77
C GLU A 353 -0.41 13.09 -2.73
N ASN A 354 0.63 13.88 -2.46
CA ASN A 354 1.07 14.98 -3.32
C ASN A 354 1.62 14.46 -4.65
N ALA A 355 2.48 13.43 -4.63
CA ALA A 355 3.02 12.83 -5.84
C ALA A 355 1.93 12.17 -6.71
N LEU A 356 0.96 11.48 -6.09
CA LEU A 356 -0.19 10.91 -6.77
C LEU A 356 -1.15 12.01 -7.27
N ALA A 357 -1.27 13.13 -6.58
CA ALA A 357 -2.05 14.28 -7.05
C ALA A 357 -1.48 14.85 -8.36
N TYR A 358 -0.15 14.91 -8.53
CA TYR A 358 0.45 15.32 -9.80
C TYR A 358 0.09 14.41 -10.98
N LEU A 359 -0.14 13.13 -10.71
CA LEU A 359 -0.60 12.16 -11.72
C LEU A 359 -2.10 12.35 -12.02
N GLN A 360 -2.90 12.72 -11.02
CA GLN A 360 -4.37 12.89 -11.13
C GLN A 360 -4.82 14.28 -11.64
N LEU A 361 -4.00 15.32 -11.50
CA LEU A 361 -4.36 16.74 -11.74
C LEU A 361 -4.76 17.10 -13.18
N THR A 362 -4.79 16.15 -14.12
CA THR A 362 -5.14 16.44 -15.52
C THR A 362 -6.09 15.45 -16.19
N ASP A 363 -6.51 14.36 -15.54
CA ASP A 363 -7.69 13.61 -16.03
C ASP A 363 -8.92 14.53 -16.06
N ASN A 364 -8.98 15.51 -15.14
CA ASN A 364 -10.01 16.55 -15.12
C ASN A 364 -9.86 17.63 -16.20
N ASN A 365 -8.66 17.82 -16.77
CA ASN A 365 -8.45 18.82 -17.84
C ASN A 365 -8.66 18.24 -19.25
N GLN A 366 -8.73 16.91 -19.40
CA GLN A 366 -9.11 16.27 -20.66
C GLN A 366 -10.62 15.97 -20.75
N GLN A 367 -11.35 16.00 -19.63
CA GLN A 367 -12.81 15.91 -19.62
C GLN A 367 -13.52 17.27 -19.74
N SER A 368 -12.81 18.39 -19.57
CA SER A 368 -13.34 19.74 -19.73
C SER A 368 -13.17 20.33 -21.14
N GLU A 369 -12.47 19.61 -22.05
CA GLU A 369 -12.29 19.99 -23.47
C GLU A 369 -12.98 19.01 -24.45
N LYS A 370 -14.07 18.35 -24.04
CA LYS A 370 -14.96 17.64 -24.97
C LYS A 370 -16.40 18.08 -24.85
#